data_AF-A0A7Y3G6X3-F1
#
_entry.id   AF-A0A7Y3G6X3-F1
#
_cell.length_a   1.000
_cell.length_b   1.000
_cell.length_c   1.000
_cell.angle_alpha   90.00
_cell.angle_beta   90.00
_cell.angle_gamma   90.00
#
_symmetry.space_group_name_H-M   'P 1'
#
loop_
_entity.id
_entity.type
_entity.pdbx_description
1 polymer ?
#
loop_
_entity_poly.entity_id
_entity_poly.type
_entity_poly.pdbx_seq_one_letter_code
_entity_poly.pdbx_strand_id
1 'polypeptide(L)'
;FTLLGVFIIGTPIGIVMLYQALSLIATQFSHANIKLPKKVDNALSWVIVSPDMHKVHHHYVLPYTDSNYGNIFAIWDRIFGTFMTLDTDKIEYGVDVFPNEAENSNIVDLLKQPFQKYQKPTVIPTKNDQS
;
A
#
# COMPACT_ATOMS: atom_id res chain seq x y z
N PHE A 1 -20.05 -5.80 -8.36
CA PHE A 1 -19.06 -6.03 -9.43
C PHE A 1 -18.51 -7.46 -9.39
N THR A 2 -17.83 -7.88 -8.33
CA THR A 2 -17.13 -9.19 -8.25
C THR A 2 -18.05 -10.41 -8.38
N LEU A 3 -19.23 -10.40 -7.75
CA LEU A 3 -20.19 -11.52 -7.81
C LEU A 3 -20.72 -11.77 -9.23
N LEU A 4 -20.91 -10.71 -10.02
CA LEU A 4 -21.43 -10.80 -11.38
C LEU A 4 -20.37 -11.41 -12.33
N GLY A 5 -19.10 -11.05 -12.15
CA GLY A 5 -17.98 -11.68 -12.88
C GLY A 5 -17.81 -13.16 -12.54
N VAL A 6 -17.88 -13.52 -11.25
CA VAL A 6 -17.82 -14.92 -10.80
C VAL A 6 -18.96 -15.76 -11.39
N PHE A 7 -20.18 -15.20 -11.44
CA PHE A 7 -21.34 -15.86 -12.04
C PHE A 7 -21.17 -16.07 -13.55
N ILE A 8 -20.68 -15.06 -14.29
CA ILE A 8 -20.44 -15.16 -15.75
C ILE A 8 -19.35 -16.19 -16.07
N ILE A 9 -18.25 -16.19 -15.32
CA ILE A 9 -17.12 -17.10 -15.55
C ILE A 9 -17.42 -18.51 -15.01
N GLY A 10 -18.43 -18.66 -14.16
CA GLY A 10 -18.74 -19.93 -13.48
C GLY A 10 -17.64 -20.35 -12.51
N THR A 11 -16.90 -19.41 -11.92
CA THR A 11 -15.78 -19.73 -11.03
C THR A 11 -16.31 -20.45 -9.78
N PRO A 12 -15.72 -21.60 -9.38
CA PRO A 12 -16.16 -22.31 -8.19
C PRO A 12 -16.09 -21.40 -6.96
N ILE A 13 -17.20 -21.31 -6.22
CA ILE A 13 -17.30 -20.44 -5.04
C ILE A 13 -16.22 -20.77 -4.00
N GLY A 14 -15.80 -22.03 -3.90
CA GLY A 14 -14.72 -22.46 -3.01
C GLY A 14 -13.37 -21.77 -3.31
N ILE A 15 -13.04 -21.56 -4.59
CA ILE A 15 -11.81 -20.85 -4.98
C ILE A 15 -11.89 -19.36 -4.66
N VAL A 16 -13.06 -18.76 -4.89
CA VAL A 16 -13.31 -17.34 -4.57
C VAL A 16 -13.22 -17.11 -3.06
N MET A 17 -13.76 -18.03 -2.26
CA MET A 17 -13.68 -17.98 -0.80
C MET A 17 -12.24 -18.20 -0.31
N LEU A 18 -11.50 -19.14 -0.91
CA LEU A 18 -10.09 -19.36 -0.59
C LEU A 18 -9.24 -18.12 -0.88
N TYR A 19 -9.40 -17.51 -2.06
CA TYR A 19 -8.71 -16.26 -2.41
C TYR A 19 -9.03 -15.14 -1.41
N GLN A 20 -10.31 -14.95 -1.07
CA GLN A 20 -10.71 -13.92 -0.11
C GLN A 20 -10.10 -14.17 1.28
N ALA A 21 -10.08 -15.42 1.75
CA ALA A 21 -9.46 -15.76 3.02
C ALA A 21 -7.94 -15.48 3.01
N LEU A 22 -7.24 -15.88 1.96
CA LEU A 22 -5.80 -15.60 1.80
C LEU A 22 -5.52 -14.11 1.71
N SER A 23 -6.34 -13.37 0.94
CA SER A 23 -6.26 -11.91 0.83
C SER A 23 -6.44 -11.26 2.19
N LEU A 24 -7.44 -11.66 2.97
CA LEU A 24 -7.70 -11.10 4.29
C LEU A 24 -6.51 -11.30 5.23
N ILE A 25 -5.93 -12.50 5.25
CA ILE A 25 -4.76 -12.81 6.06
C ILE A 25 -3.56 -11.97 5.61
N ALA A 26 -3.31 -11.88 4.30
CA ALA A 26 -2.20 -11.11 3.75
C ALA A 26 -2.31 -9.62 4.07
N THR A 27 -3.50 -9.04 3.88
CA THR A 27 -3.77 -7.64 4.24
C THR A 27 -3.58 -7.40 5.73
N GLN A 28 -4.08 -8.30 6.60
CA GLN A 28 -3.91 -8.14 8.04
C GLN A 28 -2.44 -8.28 8.47
N PHE A 29 -1.69 -9.16 7.81
CA PHE A 29 -0.27 -9.34 8.04
C PHE A 29 0.54 -8.11 7.62
N SER A 30 0.33 -7.58 6.41
CA SER A 30 1.05 -6.40 5.90
C SER A 30 0.76 -5.11 6.69
N HIS A 31 -0.44 -5.00 7.28
CA HIS A 31 -0.82 -3.89 8.15
C HIS A 31 -0.57 -4.16 9.64
N ALA A 32 -0.01 -5.30 10.02
CA ALA A 32 0.27 -5.57 11.42
C ALA A 32 1.31 -4.56 11.95
N ASN A 33 1.01 -3.95 13.10
CA ASN A 33 1.95 -3.04 13.77
C ASN A 33 3.05 -3.83 14.52
N ILE A 34 3.77 -4.67 13.77
CA ILE A 34 4.82 -5.55 14.27
C ILE A 34 6.13 -5.11 13.59
N LYS A 35 7.21 -5.01 14.38
CA LYS A 35 8.57 -4.85 13.86
C LYS A 35 9.20 -6.23 13.74
N LEU A 36 9.25 -6.78 12.53
CA LEU A 36 9.97 -8.01 12.25
C LEU A 36 11.48 -7.72 12.25
N PRO A 37 12.34 -8.72 12.55
CA PRO A 37 13.77 -8.58 12.29
C PRO A 37 14.01 -8.28 10.81
N LYS A 38 14.81 -7.26 10.49
CA LYS A 38 15.02 -6.78 9.10
C LYS A 38 15.40 -7.88 8.11
N LYS A 39 16.17 -8.89 8.56
CA LYS A 39 16.52 -10.07 7.75
C LYS A 39 15.32 -10.95 7.39
N VAL A 40 14.38 -11.12 8.33
CA VAL A 40 13.16 -11.91 8.13
C VAL A 40 12.22 -11.16 7.20
N ASP A 41 12.00 -9.86 7.44
CA ASP A 41 11.15 -9.04 6.57
C ASP A 41 11.69 -9.02 5.14
N ASN A 42 13.00 -8.79 4.97
CA ASN A 42 13.66 -8.83 3.66
C ASN A 42 13.54 -10.18 2.97
N ALA A 43 13.57 -11.29 3.71
CA ALA A 43 13.39 -12.61 3.12
C ALA A 43 11.94 -12.83 2.67
N LEU A 44 10.97 -12.41 3.49
CA LEU A 44 9.55 -12.51 3.18
C LEU A 44 9.18 -11.65 1.97
N SER A 45 9.74 -10.44 1.88
CA SER A 45 9.44 -9.46 0.83
C SER A 45 9.82 -9.94 -0.58
N TRP A 46 10.56 -11.04 -0.73
CA TRP A 46 10.80 -11.69 -2.02
C TRP A 46 9.61 -12.47 -2.56
N VAL A 47 8.72 -12.95 -1.68
CA VAL A 47 7.61 -13.84 -2.03
C VAL A 47 6.28 -13.18 -1.71
N ILE A 48 6.11 -12.72 -0.47
CA ILE A 48 4.88 -12.10 0.03
C ILE A 48 5.10 -10.65 0.40
N VAL A 49 4.02 -9.87 0.45
CA VAL A 49 4.06 -8.48 0.90
C VAL A 49 4.27 -8.46 2.41
N SER A 50 5.46 -8.04 2.85
CA SER A 50 5.83 -7.96 4.25
C SER A 50 5.37 -6.63 4.88
N PRO A 51 5.31 -6.55 6.23
CA PRO A 51 4.96 -5.31 6.92
C PRO A 51 5.85 -4.13 6.50
N ASP A 52 7.18 -4.29 6.48
CA ASP A 52 8.06 -3.16 6.15
C ASP A 52 7.99 -2.78 4.67
N MET A 53 7.81 -3.74 3.76
CA MET A 53 7.54 -3.46 2.34
C MET A 53 6.27 -2.63 2.18
N HIS A 54 5.19 -3.01 2.85
CA HIS A 54 3.91 -2.33 2.72
C HIS A 54 3.92 -0.91 3.33
N LYS A 55 4.69 -0.67 4.40
CA LYS A 55 4.79 0.68 4.98
C LYS A 55 5.33 1.72 4.00
N VAL A 56 6.20 1.34 3.07
CA VAL A 56 6.74 2.26 2.05
C VAL A 56 5.63 2.84 1.18
N HIS A 57 4.63 2.03 0.82
CA HIS A 57 3.45 2.47 0.07
C HIS A 57 2.64 3.55 0.81
N HIS A 58 2.63 3.53 2.14
CA HIS A 58 1.93 4.53 2.95
C HIS A 58 2.75 5.79 3.22
N HIS A 59 3.97 5.88 2.69
CA HIS A 59 4.77 7.09 2.80
C HIS A 59 4.03 8.26 2.13
N TYR A 60 4.04 9.42 2.77
CA TYR A 60 3.27 10.59 2.32
C TYR A 60 3.75 11.26 1.02
N VAL A 61 4.90 10.87 0.47
CA VAL A 61 5.62 11.59 -0.59
C VAL A 61 5.78 10.70 -1.82
N LEU A 62 5.54 11.25 -3.01
CA LEU A 62 5.88 10.60 -4.27
C LEU A 62 7.39 10.60 -4.52
N PRO A 63 7.99 9.53 -5.09
CA PRO A 63 7.32 8.35 -5.64
C PRO A 63 7.14 7.21 -4.63
N TYR A 64 7.47 7.41 -3.34
CA TYR A 64 7.42 6.35 -2.33
C TYR A 64 6.00 5.81 -2.15
N THR A 65 4.99 6.69 -2.16
CA THR A 65 3.58 6.30 -2.14
C THR A 65 3.22 5.38 -3.32
N ASP A 66 3.78 5.68 -4.50
CA ASP A 66 3.54 4.96 -5.75
C ASP A 66 4.50 3.77 -5.93
N SER A 67 4.59 2.95 -4.88
CA SER A 67 5.40 1.73 -4.86
C SER A 67 4.69 0.62 -4.09
N ASN A 68 5.16 -0.63 -4.25
CA ASN A 68 4.72 -1.79 -3.49
C ASN A 68 3.18 -2.01 -3.49
N TYR A 69 2.58 -2.06 -4.68
CA TYR A 69 1.13 -2.20 -4.89
C TYR A 69 0.58 -3.61 -4.63
N GLY A 70 1.44 -4.63 -4.50
CA GLY A 70 1.01 -5.99 -4.24
C GLY A 70 0.19 -6.11 -2.95
N ASN A 71 -0.81 -7.01 -2.96
CA ASN A 71 -1.58 -7.35 -1.76
C ASN A 71 -1.11 -8.67 -1.10
N ILE A 72 -0.86 -9.71 -1.90
CA ILE A 72 -0.41 -11.02 -1.40
C ILE A 72 1.05 -11.26 -1.78
N PHE A 73 1.35 -11.26 -3.08
CA PHE A 73 2.67 -11.61 -3.60
C PHE A 73 3.47 -10.38 -4.02
N ALA A 74 4.69 -10.28 -3.52
CA ALA A 74 5.62 -9.19 -3.82
C ALA A 74 6.35 -9.34 -5.18
N ILE A 75 6.14 -10.48 -5.86
CA ILE A 75 6.72 -10.73 -7.19
C ILE A 75 6.18 -9.75 -8.24
N TRP A 76 4.93 -9.32 -8.10
CA TRP A 76 4.31 -8.40 -9.05
C TRP A 76 5.04 -7.06 -9.07
N ASP A 77 5.40 -6.53 -7.90
CA ASP A 77 6.14 -5.28 -7.80
C ASP A 77 7.54 -5.35 -8.42
N ARG A 78 8.15 -6.54 -8.42
CA ARG A 78 9.43 -6.76 -9.10
C ARG A 78 9.26 -6.85 -10.61
N ILE A 79 8.24 -7.56 -11.07
CA ILE A 79 7.93 -7.72 -12.50
C ILE A 79 7.60 -6.36 -13.12
N PHE A 80 6.83 -5.53 -12.42
CA PHE A 80 6.39 -4.22 -12.90
C PHE A 80 7.30 -3.05 -12.49
N GLY A 81 8.37 -3.32 -11.75
CA GLY A 81 9.37 -2.31 -11.37
C GLY A 81 8.89 -1.29 -10.33
N THR A 82 7.88 -1.63 -9.53
CA THR A 82 7.32 -0.80 -8.45
C THR A 82 7.84 -1.19 -7.07
N PHE A 83 8.75 -2.17 -6.98
CA PHE A 83 9.36 -2.58 -5.71
C PHE A 83 10.29 -1.51 -5.15
N MET A 84 10.07 -1.11 -3.90
CA MET A 84 10.90 -0.12 -3.21
C MET A 84 11.11 -0.50 -1.73
N THR A 85 12.25 -0.08 -1.18
CA THR A 85 12.58 -0.26 0.25
C THR A 85 13.03 1.06 0.84
N LEU A 86 12.57 1.36 2.05
CA LEU A 86 13.03 2.48 2.85
C LEU A 86 13.35 2.00 4.26
N ASP A 87 14.05 2.85 5.02
CA ASP A 87 14.17 2.63 6.45
C ASP A 87 12.84 2.94 7.13
N THR A 88 12.25 1.96 7.80
CA THR A 88 10.87 2.08 8.31
C THR A 88 10.74 3.07 9.46
N ASP A 89 11.83 3.36 10.16
CA ASP A 89 11.87 4.40 11.19
C ASP A 89 11.85 5.82 10.60
N LYS A 90 12.05 5.98 9.28
CA LYS A 90 11.97 7.26 8.56
C LYS A 90 10.63 7.46 7.83
N ILE A 91 9.70 6.51 7.91
CA ILE A 91 8.43 6.59 7.18
C ILE A 91 7.47 7.50 7.92
N GLU A 92 7.06 8.57 7.24
CA GLU A 92 5.97 9.44 7.66
C GLU A 92 4.70 9.08 6.86
N TYR A 93 3.61 8.81 7.60
CA TYR A 93 2.33 8.41 7.02
C TYR A 93 1.51 9.64 6.59
N GLY A 94 0.79 9.54 5.48
CA GLY A 94 -0.15 10.57 5.06
C GLY A 94 -0.20 10.77 3.56
N VAL A 95 -0.61 11.96 3.13
CA VAL A 95 -0.56 12.40 1.73
C VAL A 95 -0.10 13.86 1.70
N ASP A 96 1.00 14.15 1.00
CA ASP A 96 1.66 15.47 1.00
C ASP A 96 0.84 16.63 0.41
N VAL A 97 -0.24 16.33 -0.30
CA VAL A 97 -1.16 17.32 -0.87
C VAL A 97 -2.20 17.85 0.12
N PHE A 98 -2.41 17.18 1.26
CA PHE A 98 -3.37 17.61 2.27
C PHE A 98 -2.71 17.69 3.66
N PRO A 99 -1.85 18.68 3.93
CA PRO A 99 -1.14 18.78 5.21
C PRO A 99 -2.02 19.30 6.37
N ASN A 100 -3.21 19.84 6.11
CA ASN A 100 -4.05 20.45 7.13
C ASN A 100 -4.85 19.39 7.93
N GLU A 101 -4.38 19.10 9.15
CA GLU A 101 -5.00 18.15 10.07
C GLU A 101 -6.46 18.50 10.41
N ALA A 102 -6.80 19.78 10.52
CA ALA A 102 -8.16 20.22 10.86
C ALA A 102 -9.16 19.91 9.73
N GLU A 103 -8.73 20.01 8.47
CA GLU A 103 -9.54 19.64 7.30
C GLU A 103 -9.62 18.11 7.16
N ASN A 104 -8.51 17.39 7.38
CA ASN A 104 -8.47 15.92 7.28
C ASN A 104 -9.24 15.20 8.41
N SER A 105 -9.49 15.89 9.52
CA SER A 105 -10.31 15.37 10.62
C SER A 105 -11.82 15.59 10.39
N ASN A 106 -12.20 16.33 9.34
CA ASN A 106 -13.59 16.64 9.02
C ASN A 106 -14.13 15.74 7.89
N ILE A 107 -15.15 14.93 8.21
CA ILE A 107 -15.78 14.00 7.26
C ILE A 107 -16.35 14.72 6.03
N VAL A 108 -16.92 15.92 6.20
CA VAL A 108 -17.50 16.68 5.09
C VAL A 108 -16.42 17.12 4.10
N ASP A 109 -15.26 17.49 4.61
CA ASP A 109 -14.15 17.93 3.78
C ASP A 109 -13.50 16.73 3.07
N LEU A 110 -13.34 15.59 3.75
CA LEU A 110 -12.91 14.32 3.14
C LEU A 110 -13.81 13.88 1.98
N LEU A 111 -15.14 13.96 2.15
CA LEU A 111 -16.09 13.59 1.09
C LEU A 111 -16.04 14.53 -0.13
N LYS A 112 -15.55 15.76 0.03
CA LYS A 112 -15.38 16.71 -1.08
C LYS A 112 -14.07 16.49 -1.84
N GLN A 113 -13.05 15.90 -1.21
CA GLN A 113 -11.71 15.73 -1.81
C GLN A 113 -11.73 15.10 -3.22
N PRO A 114 -12.52 14.06 -3.52
CA PRO A 114 -12.54 13.45 -4.87
C PRO A 114 -12.99 14.41 -5.99
N PHE A 115 -13.68 15.50 -5.64
CA PHE A 115 -14.21 16.50 -6.58
C PHE A 115 -13.38 17.79 -6.62
N GLN A 116 -12.34 17.89 -5.79
CA GLN A 116 -11.42 19.02 -5.80
C GLN A 116 -10.48 18.93 -7.01
N LYS A 117 -9.92 20.09 -7.40
CA LYS A 117 -8.90 20.11 -8.45
C LYS A 117 -7.64 19.40 -7.96
N TYR A 118 -6.99 18.68 -8.86
CA TYR A 118 -5.71 18.03 -8.59
C TYR A 118 -4.72 19.04 -7.99
N GLN A 119 -4.13 18.66 -6.86
CA GLN A 119 -3.06 19.40 -6.21
C GLN A 119 -1.72 18.72 -6.55
N LYS A 120 -0.70 19.52 -6.83
CA LYS A 120 0.64 18.99 -7.11
C LYS A 120 1.32 18.61 -5.79
N PRO A 121 2.17 17.56 -5.78
CA PRO A 121 3.00 17.22 -4.65
C PRO A 121 3.78 18.43 -4.14
N THR A 122 3.85 18.60 -2.83
CA THR A 122 4.47 19.76 -2.19
C THR A 122 5.93 19.47 -1.82
N VAL A 123 6.29 18.19 -1.73
CA VAL A 123 7.65 17.72 -1.40
C VAL A 123 8.29 17.12 -2.65
N ILE A 124 9.52 17.54 -2.95
CA ILE A 124 10.34 16.95 -4.00
C ILE A 124 11.40 16.08 -3.32
N PRO A 125 11.41 14.74 -3.53
CA PRO A 125 12.42 13.87 -2.95
C PRO A 125 13.81 14.28 -3.39
N THR A 126 14.73 14.34 -2.45
CA THR A 126 16.15 14.52 -2.73
C THR A 126 16.83 13.16 -2.85
N LYS A 127 17.98 13.13 -3.53
CA LYS A 127 18.74 11.88 -3.77
C LYS A 127 19.20 11.20 -2.47
N ASN A 128 19.20 11.91 -1.35
CA ASN A 128 19.59 11.41 -0.03
C ASN A 128 18.46 10.67 0.71
N ASP A 129 17.22 10.81 0.24
CA ASP A 129 16.05 10.20 0.88
C ASP A 129 15.89 8.71 0.50
N GLN A 130 16.74 8.20 -0.41
CA GLN A 130 16.76 6.82 -0.89
C GLN A 130 17.88 5.95 -0.27
N SER A 131 18.75 6.53 0.58
CA SER A 131 19.92 5.85 1.18
C SER A 131 19.73 5.44 2.64
#